data_AF-K3YD26-F1
#
_entry.id   AF-K3YD26-F1
#
_cell.length_a   1.000
_cell.length_b   1.000
_cell.length_c   1.000
_cell.angle_alpha   90.00
_cell.angle_beta   90.00
_cell.angle_gamma   90.00
#
_symmetry.space_group_name_H-M   'P 1'
#
loop_
_entity.id
_entity.type
_entity.pdbx_description
1 polymer ?
#
loop_
_entity_poly.entity_id
_entity_poly.type
_entity_poly.pdbx_seq_one_letter_code
_entity_poly.pdbx_strand_id
1 'polypeptide(L)'
;RCRTDLLHAIMSFLPVRQAVQTCVLSRRWEHLWCSMPCLNIDQPEFKARGGSQFEEFVNNLLMFHSATSLDMFRFRFACGYQFKVVERWIRRAMKCCPAVMEIYSSSGLFHRLPHLGSSACRLKKLHLVAISLDESFTQQLPSGCPVLEDLELNKCHLHSPEIKSYTLKNLIITGCTTYSGRVLTITAPALVSFYLVITVVEWNSDYGVLVNEMPALVKAKVCLESSSPEGPCKLLCSLTNVRNLELSGLETLSILRGTSDTFPTFSNLRTLLFNGCDLSDDFGMLGCFLNNSYSLEKLTLEHCKCPNLKLTEIKYKEDDVHQLFGLLSGIWRNLQKTTIMLTKA
;
A
#
# COMPACT_ATOMS: atom_id res chain seq x y z
N ARG A 1 -7.17 -39.32 -5.83
CA ARG A 1 -7.31 -37.87 -5.53
C ARG A 1 -5.94 -37.19 -5.50
N CYS A 2 -5.02 -37.53 -4.57
CA CYS A 2 -3.71 -36.86 -4.40
C CYS A 2 -2.82 -36.59 -5.63
N ARG A 3 -2.85 -37.41 -6.69
CA ARG A 3 -1.95 -37.20 -7.84
C ARG A 3 -2.36 -36.04 -8.73
N THR A 4 -3.64 -35.67 -8.80
CA THR A 4 -4.08 -34.52 -9.63
C THR A 4 -3.92 -33.23 -8.84
N ASP A 5 -4.13 -33.29 -7.52
CA ASP A 5 -3.92 -32.17 -6.61
C ASP A 5 -2.46 -31.70 -6.62
N LEU A 6 -1.50 -32.65 -6.64
CA LEU A 6 -0.07 -32.33 -6.79
C LEU A 6 0.24 -31.67 -8.14
N LEU A 7 -0.39 -32.12 -9.23
CA LEU A 7 -0.17 -31.53 -10.56
C LEU A 7 -0.74 -30.11 -10.63
N HIS A 8 -1.94 -29.88 -10.08
CA HIS A 8 -2.50 -28.53 -9.94
C HIS A 8 -1.62 -27.63 -9.06
N ALA A 9 -1.06 -28.17 -7.98
CA ALA A 9 -0.11 -27.44 -7.14
C ALA A 9 1.14 -27.05 -7.94
N ILE A 10 1.77 -27.98 -8.65
CA ILE A 10 2.94 -27.68 -9.51
C ILE A 10 2.59 -26.62 -10.57
N MET A 11 1.48 -26.80 -11.29
CA MET A 11 1.06 -25.85 -12.32
C MET A 11 0.70 -24.47 -11.77
N SER A 12 0.20 -24.39 -10.52
CA SER A 12 -0.16 -23.11 -9.90
C SER A 12 1.01 -22.15 -9.72
N PHE A 13 2.25 -22.67 -9.75
CA PHE A 13 3.48 -21.87 -9.73
C PHE A 13 3.92 -21.41 -11.12
N LEU A 14 3.31 -21.92 -12.20
CA LEU A 14 3.68 -21.62 -13.58
C LEU A 14 2.79 -20.52 -14.16
N PRO A 15 3.36 -19.63 -15.01
CA PRO A 15 2.56 -18.86 -15.95
C PRO A 15 1.72 -19.78 -16.83
N VAL A 16 0.49 -19.37 -17.15
CA VAL A 16 -0.49 -20.23 -17.80
C VAL A 16 -0.01 -20.73 -19.17
N ARG A 17 0.78 -19.92 -19.89
CA ARG A 17 1.37 -20.35 -21.16
C ARG A 17 2.28 -21.57 -20.96
N GLN A 18 3.12 -21.55 -19.93
CA GLN A 18 3.99 -22.67 -19.59
C GLN A 18 3.17 -23.87 -19.11
N ALA A 19 2.14 -23.64 -18.29
CA ALA A 19 1.22 -24.69 -17.86
C ALA A 19 0.54 -25.37 -19.07
N VAL A 20 0.08 -24.63 -20.06
CA VAL A 20 -0.48 -25.18 -21.31
C VAL A 20 0.59 -25.93 -22.13
N GLN A 21 1.84 -25.46 -22.14
CA GLN A 21 2.93 -26.17 -22.83
C GLN A 21 3.22 -27.54 -22.21
N THR A 22 3.03 -27.71 -20.91
CA THR A 22 3.22 -29.02 -20.26
C THR A 22 2.23 -30.09 -20.72
N CYS A 23 1.15 -29.73 -21.43
CA CYS A 23 0.22 -30.67 -22.05
C CYS A 23 0.89 -31.68 -23.00
N VAL A 24 2.02 -31.32 -23.62
CA VAL A 24 2.75 -32.21 -24.54
C VAL A 24 3.48 -33.35 -23.81
N LEU A 25 3.67 -33.25 -22.49
CA LEU A 25 4.41 -34.22 -21.71
C LEU A 25 3.63 -35.53 -21.51
N SER A 26 2.29 -35.46 -21.51
CA SER A 26 1.41 -36.62 -21.38
C SER A 26 -0.05 -36.21 -21.60
N ARG A 27 -0.87 -37.11 -22.17
CA ARG A 27 -2.34 -36.96 -22.28
C ARG A 27 -3.02 -36.57 -20.97
N ARG A 28 -2.43 -36.95 -19.83
CA ARG A 28 -2.98 -36.59 -18.52
C ARG A 28 -2.93 -35.08 -18.24
N TRP A 29 -2.00 -34.35 -18.83
CA TRP A 29 -1.80 -32.92 -18.60
C TRP A 29 -2.65 -32.04 -19.51
N GLU A 30 -3.18 -32.62 -20.60
CA GLU A 30 -3.89 -31.94 -21.69
C GLU A 30 -5.02 -31.01 -21.22
N HIS A 31 -5.77 -31.41 -20.18
CA HIS A 31 -6.92 -30.67 -19.68
C HIS A 31 -6.71 -30.04 -18.29
N LEU A 32 -5.54 -30.21 -17.68
CA LEU A 32 -5.33 -29.75 -16.29
C LEU A 32 -5.34 -28.22 -16.18
N TRP A 33 -4.91 -27.50 -17.21
CA TRP A 33 -4.98 -26.04 -17.24
C TRP A 33 -6.42 -25.51 -17.23
N CYS A 34 -7.40 -26.30 -17.70
CA CYS A 34 -8.82 -25.92 -17.71
C CYS A 34 -9.43 -25.85 -16.30
N SER A 35 -8.82 -26.50 -15.30
CA SER A 35 -9.31 -26.57 -13.93
C SER A 35 -8.29 -26.07 -12.90
N MET A 36 -7.22 -25.43 -13.35
CA MET A 36 -6.15 -24.96 -12.48
C MET A 36 -6.65 -23.83 -11.56
N PRO A 37 -6.35 -23.87 -10.24
CA PRO A 37 -6.87 -22.88 -9.29
C PRO A 37 -6.20 -21.50 -9.42
N CYS A 38 -5.05 -21.41 -10.08
CA CYS A 38 -4.30 -20.16 -10.24
C CYS A 38 -4.12 -19.85 -11.72
N LEU A 39 -4.51 -18.65 -12.16
CA LEU A 39 -4.24 -18.17 -13.50
C LEU A 39 -3.23 -17.03 -13.43
N ASN A 40 -1.99 -17.29 -13.81
CA ASN A 40 -0.96 -16.28 -14.00
C ASN A 40 -0.71 -16.01 -15.49
N ILE A 41 -1.31 -14.95 -16.01
CA ILE A 41 -1.21 -14.55 -17.42
C ILE A 41 -0.20 -13.40 -17.50
N ASP A 42 0.96 -13.67 -18.12
CA ASP A 42 2.07 -12.71 -18.20
C ASP A 42 2.39 -12.38 -19.68
N GLN A 43 1.92 -11.23 -20.16
CA GLN A 43 2.09 -10.79 -21.55
C GLN A 43 3.56 -10.74 -22.01
N PRO A 44 4.54 -10.30 -21.18
CA PRO A 44 5.95 -10.44 -21.46
C PRO A 44 6.42 -11.78 -22.05
N GLU A 45 5.77 -12.91 -21.72
CA GLU A 45 6.10 -14.23 -22.31
C GLU A 45 5.80 -14.34 -23.82
N PHE A 46 5.02 -13.41 -24.36
CA PHE A 46 4.55 -13.37 -25.74
C PHE A 46 5.29 -12.33 -26.59
N LYS A 47 6.26 -11.59 -26.04
CA LYS A 47 6.98 -10.50 -26.73
C LYS A 47 7.61 -10.89 -28.07
N ALA A 48 8.06 -12.14 -28.23
CA ALA A 48 8.63 -12.63 -29.49
C ALA A 48 7.60 -12.95 -30.59
N ARG A 49 6.29 -12.88 -30.28
CA ARG A 49 5.21 -13.46 -31.08
C ARG A 49 4.12 -12.46 -31.54
N GLY A 50 4.27 -11.17 -31.22
CA GLY A 50 3.32 -10.11 -31.59
C GLY A 50 2.05 -10.07 -30.71
N GLY A 51 1.33 -8.95 -30.74
CA GLY A 51 0.18 -8.68 -29.86
C GLY A 51 -1.09 -9.52 -30.13
N SER A 52 -1.33 -9.91 -31.39
CA SER A 52 -2.53 -10.68 -31.78
C SER A 52 -2.55 -12.09 -31.18
N GLN A 53 -1.39 -12.77 -31.11
CA GLN A 53 -1.28 -14.11 -30.54
C GLN A 53 -1.59 -14.14 -29.04
N PHE A 54 -1.23 -13.07 -28.31
CA PHE A 54 -1.56 -12.96 -26.90
C PHE A 54 -3.06 -12.81 -26.69
N GLU A 55 -3.71 -11.93 -27.46
CA GLU A 55 -5.15 -11.72 -27.36
C GLU A 55 -5.94 -12.99 -27.65
N GLU A 56 -5.60 -13.70 -28.73
CA GLU A 56 -6.22 -14.99 -29.06
C GLU A 56 -6.01 -16.02 -27.95
N PHE A 57 -4.78 -16.12 -27.42
CA PHE A 57 -4.47 -17.02 -26.31
C PHE A 57 -5.32 -16.72 -25.07
N VAL A 58 -5.40 -15.46 -24.63
CA VAL A 58 -6.16 -15.08 -23.44
C VAL A 58 -7.66 -15.27 -23.65
N ASN A 59 -8.19 -14.97 -24.84
CA ASN A 59 -9.58 -15.23 -25.19
C ASN A 59 -9.91 -16.71 -25.10
N ASN A 60 -9.10 -17.59 -25.71
CA ASN A 60 -9.30 -19.03 -25.68
C ASN A 60 -9.14 -19.58 -24.26
N LEU A 61 -8.09 -19.17 -23.54
CA LEU A 61 -7.85 -19.56 -22.16
C LEU A 61 -9.07 -19.29 -21.28
N LEU A 62 -9.55 -18.04 -21.24
CA LEU A 62 -10.67 -17.65 -20.39
C LEU A 62 -12.02 -18.21 -20.87
N MET A 63 -12.12 -18.62 -22.14
CA MET A 63 -13.32 -19.26 -22.68
C MET A 63 -13.43 -20.73 -22.28
N PHE A 64 -12.29 -21.44 -22.25
CA PHE A 64 -12.24 -22.88 -21.95
C PHE A 64 -11.89 -23.19 -20.50
N HIS A 65 -11.51 -22.18 -19.71
CA HIS A 65 -11.30 -22.35 -18.28
C HIS A 65 -12.64 -22.60 -17.58
N SER A 66 -12.69 -23.69 -16.82
CA SER A 66 -13.91 -24.29 -16.26
C SER A 66 -13.91 -24.37 -14.73
N ALA A 67 -12.88 -23.83 -14.06
CA ALA A 67 -12.86 -23.78 -12.60
C ALA A 67 -14.00 -22.87 -12.08
N THR A 68 -14.72 -23.35 -11.09
CA THR A 68 -15.80 -22.59 -10.42
C THR A 68 -15.25 -21.51 -9.50
N SER A 69 -14.02 -21.68 -9.04
CA SER A 69 -13.33 -20.77 -8.13
C SER A 69 -11.84 -20.72 -8.42
N LEU A 70 -11.26 -19.52 -8.41
CA LEU A 70 -9.82 -19.30 -8.46
C LEU A 70 -9.26 -18.96 -7.08
N ASP A 71 -8.12 -19.52 -6.75
CA ASP A 71 -7.33 -19.09 -5.60
C ASP A 71 -6.57 -17.80 -5.94
N MET A 72 -6.06 -17.69 -7.17
CA MET A 72 -5.37 -16.50 -7.65
C MET A 72 -5.64 -16.22 -9.12
N PHE A 73 -5.91 -14.95 -9.44
CA PHE A 73 -5.88 -14.43 -10.80
C PHE A 73 -4.85 -13.30 -10.88
N ARG A 74 -3.74 -13.55 -11.59
CA ARG A 74 -2.69 -12.57 -11.88
C ARG A 74 -2.68 -12.26 -13.37
N PHE A 75 -2.81 -10.99 -13.70
CA PHE A 75 -2.84 -10.51 -15.08
C PHE A 75 -1.86 -9.37 -15.28
N ARG A 76 -0.77 -9.64 -16.01
CA ARG A 76 0.23 -8.64 -16.40
C ARG A 76 0.15 -8.40 -17.89
N PHE A 77 -0.02 -7.14 -18.28
CA PHE A 77 -0.16 -6.75 -19.67
C PHE A 77 0.55 -5.43 -19.97
N ALA A 78 1.03 -5.30 -21.21
CA ALA A 78 1.64 -4.08 -21.72
C ALA A 78 0.62 -3.19 -22.45
N CYS A 79 0.96 -1.91 -22.67
CA CYS A 79 0.14 -0.99 -23.46
C CYS A 79 -0.09 -1.49 -24.88
N GLY A 80 -1.24 -1.13 -25.45
CA GLY A 80 -1.59 -1.38 -26.86
C GLY A 80 -2.95 -2.05 -27.05
N TYR A 81 -3.54 -2.60 -25.99
CA TYR A 81 -4.89 -3.18 -26.04
C TYR A 81 -5.95 -2.11 -25.80
N GLN A 82 -7.06 -2.20 -26.54
CA GLN A 82 -8.21 -1.35 -26.26
C GLN A 82 -8.74 -1.66 -24.85
N PHE A 83 -9.18 -0.61 -24.14
CA PHE A 83 -9.80 -0.73 -22.82
C PHE A 83 -10.86 -1.83 -22.73
N LYS A 84 -11.76 -1.90 -23.72
CA LYS A 84 -12.85 -2.89 -23.80
C LYS A 84 -12.36 -4.34 -23.85
N VAL A 85 -11.17 -4.59 -24.40
CA VAL A 85 -10.59 -5.94 -24.50
C VAL A 85 -10.11 -6.39 -23.12
N VAL A 86 -9.35 -5.53 -22.43
CA VAL A 86 -8.85 -5.79 -21.07
C VAL A 86 -10.00 -5.93 -20.08
N GLU A 87 -10.98 -5.03 -20.13
CA GLU A 87 -12.20 -5.13 -19.31
C GLU A 87 -12.90 -6.48 -19.51
N ARG A 88 -13.04 -6.94 -20.75
CA ARG A 88 -13.69 -8.22 -21.05
C ARG A 88 -12.94 -9.40 -20.44
N TRP A 89 -11.61 -9.40 -20.48
CA TRP A 89 -10.80 -10.44 -19.86
C TRP A 89 -10.96 -10.46 -18.35
N ILE A 90 -10.87 -9.28 -17.71
CA ILE A 90 -11.07 -9.15 -16.27
C ILE A 90 -12.47 -9.63 -15.87
N ARG A 91 -13.53 -9.21 -16.57
CA ARG A 91 -14.90 -9.66 -16.29
C ARG A 91 -15.07 -11.17 -16.42
N ARG A 92 -14.39 -11.82 -17.38
CA ARG A 92 -14.42 -13.29 -17.51
C ARG A 92 -13.71 -13.96 -16.34
N ALA A 93 -12.54 -13.48 -15.95
CA ALA A 93 -11.82 -14.00 -14.79
C ALA A 93 -12.62 -13.86 -13.49
N MET A 94 -13.33 -12.74 -13.33
CA MET A 94 -14.20 -12.51 -12.18
C MET A 94 -15.33 -13.52 -12.05
N LYS A 95 -15.82 -14.13 -13.15
CA LYS A 95 -16.83 -15.20 -13.07
C LYS A 95 -16.36 -16.42 -12.29
N CYS A 96 -15.04 -16.61 -12.17
CA CYS A 96 -14.44 -17.67 -11.37
C CYS A 96 -14.17 -17.23 -9.93
N CYS A 97 -14.79 -16.15 -9.44
CA CYS A 97 -14.76 -15.68 -8.04
C CYS A 97 -13.37 -15.78 -7.37
N PRO A 98 -12.34 -15.08 -7.88
CA PRO A 98 -10.98 -15.21 -7.38
C PRO A 98 -10.84 -14.79 -5.92
N ALA A 99 -10.03 -15.52 -5.15
CA ALA A 99 -9.71 -15.14 -3.77
C ALA A 99 -8.62 -14.06 -3.71
N VAL A 100 -7.65 -14.11 -4.62
CA VAL A 100 -6.60 -13.11 -4.80
C VAL A 100 -6.64 -12.60 -6.24
N MET A 101 -6.59 -11.29 -6.42
CA MET A 101 -6.56 -10.66 -7.73
C MET A 101 -5.40 -9.67 -7.82
N GLU A 102 -4.56 -9.82 -8.83
CA GLU A 102 -3.39 -8.97 -9.05
C GLU A 102 -3.34 -8.52 -10.52
N ILE A 103 -3.43 -7.22 -10.76
CA ILE A 103 -3.47 -6.65 -12.11
C ILE A 103 -2.31 -5.66 -12.28
N TYR A 104 -1.46 -5.91 -13.28
CA TYR A 104 -0.27 -5.13 -13.56
C TYR A 104 -0.32 -4.57 -14.98
N SER A 105 -0.41 -3.24 -15.10
CA SER A 105 -0.20 -2.53 -16.35
C SER A 105 1.26 -2.05 -16.42
N SER A 106 1.93 -2.27 -17.56
CA SER A 106 3.33 -1.81 -17.75
C SER A 106 3.44 -0.37 -18.28
N SER A 107 2.36 0.40 -18.34
CA SER A 107 2.33 1.72 -19.00
C SER A 107 1.55 2.77 -18.21
N GLY A 108 1.87 4.05 -18.43
CA GLY A 108 1.13 5.20 -17.90
C GLY A 108 -0.15 5.55 -18.66
N LEU A 109 -0.66 4.68 -19.55
CA LEU A 109 -2.02 4.81 -20.08
C LEU A 109 -2.96 4.06 -19.14
N PHE A 110 -3.73 4.80 -18.36
CA PHE A 110 -4.51 4.22 -17.27
C PHE A 110 -5.75 3.48 -17.79
N HIS A 111 -5.71 2.16 -17.69
CA HIS A 111 -6.91 1.32 -17.89
C HIS A 111 -7.79 1.44 -16.66
N ARG A 112 -9.10 1.60 -16.85
CA ARG A 112 -10.05 1.58 -15.73
C ARG A 112 -10.24 0.14 -15.22
N LEU A 113 -10.46 -0.03 -13.93
CA LEU A 113 -10.91 -1.32 -13.43
C LEU A 113 -12.41 -1.47 -13.76
N PRO A 114 -12.86 -2.60 -14.34
CA PRO A 114 -14.29 -2.82 -14.52
C PRO A 114 -14.98 -3.04 -13.17
N HIS A 115 -16.31 -2.92 -13.17
CA HIS A 115 -17.11 -3.34 -12.02
C HIS A 115 -16.88 -4.83 -11.71
N LEU A 116 -16.43 -5.09 -10.49
CA LEU A 116 -16.16 -6.43 -9.96
C LEU A 116 -17.47 -7.15 -9.61
N GLY A 117 -18.51 -6.40 -9.24
CA GLY A 117 -19.87 -6.91 -9.00
C GLY A 117 -19.95 -7.96 -7.88
N SER A 118 -21.04 -8.73 -7.85
CA SER A 118 -21.27 -9.80 -6.86
C SER A 118 -20.28 -10.96 -6.95
N SER A 119 -19.49 -11.03 -8.03
CA SER A 119 -18.49 -12.08 -8.24
C SER A 119 -17.21 -11.88 -7.42
N ALA A 120 -17.04 -10.76 -6.73
CA ALA A 120 -15.94 -10.56 -5.78
C ALA A 120 -16.23 -11.11 -4.37
N CYS A 121 -17.21 -12.01 -4.23
CA CYS A 121 -17.65 -12.58 -2.94
C CYS A 121 -16.56 -13.37 -2.18
N ARG A 122 -15.49 -13.79 -2.85
CA ARG A 122 -14.33 -14.48 -2.25
C ARG A 122 -13.08 -13.61 -2.22
N LEU A 123 -13.11 -12.41 -2.79
CA LEU A 123 -11.93 -11.59 -3.03
C LEU A 123 -11.40 -11.02 -1.71
N LYS A 124 -10.35 -11.64 -1.18
CA LYS A 124 -9.68 -11.24 0.07
C LYS A 124 -8.54 -10.26 -0.16
N LYS A 125 -7.86 -10.38 -1.30
CA LYS A 125 -6.71 -9.53 -1.66
C LYS A 125 -6.85 -8.96 -3.06
N LEU A 126 -6.68 -7.64 -3.18
CA LEU A 126 -6.67 -6.92 -4.45
C LEU A 126 -5.38 -6.10 -4.56
N HIS A 127 -4.58 -6.38 -5.58
CA HIS A 127 -3.36 -5.64 -5.91
C HIS A 127 -3.46 -5.04 -7.31
N LEU A 128 -3.40 -3.72 -7.42
CA LEU A 128 -3.50 -2.99 -8.67
C LEU A 128 -2.24 -2.16 -8.89
N VAL A 129 -1.62 -2.31 -10.06
CA VAL A 129 -0.42 -1.57 -10.45
C VAL A 129 -0.66 -0.81 -11.76
N ALA A 130 -0.48 0.51 -11.72
CA ALA A 130 -0.66 1.42 -12.85
C ALA A 130 -2.06 1.37 -13.49
N ILE A 131 -3.09 1.35 -12.65
CA ILE A 131 -4.51 1.30 -13.04
C ILE A 131 -5.22 2.62 -12.69
N SER A 132 -6.16 3.06 -13.54
CA SER A 132 -7.09 4.17 -13.22
C SER A 132 -8.24 3.68 -12.37
N LEU A 133 -8.49 4.36 -11.27
CA LEU A 133 -9.62 4.13 -10.40
C LEU A 133 -10.53 5.35 -10.44
N ASP A 134 -11.74 5.14 -10.92
CA ASP A 134 -12.79 6.15 -10.96
C ASP A 134 -13.77 5.96 -9.80
N GLU A 135 -14.79 6.82 -9.74
CA GLU A 135 -15.83 6.76 -8.71
C GLU A 135 -16.58 5.42 -8.70
N SER A 136 -16.64 4.74 -9.84
CA SER A 136 -17.29 3.43 -9.95
C SER A 136 -16.56 2.37 -9.11
N PHE A 137 -15.24 2.50 -8.98
CA PHE A 137 -14.42 1.65 -8.12
C PHE A 137 -14.63 1.95 -6.64
N THR A 138 -14.68 3.22 -6.26
CA THR A 138 -14.81 3.61 -4.86
C THR A 138 -16.19 3.24 -4.29
N GLN A 139 -17.24 3.40 -5.09
CA GLN A 139 -18.62 3.04 -4.72
C GLN A 139 -18.84 1.53 -4.59
N GLN A 140 -18.05 0.69 -5.27
CA GLN A 140 -18.20 -0.77 -5.18
C GLN A 140 -17.39 -1.41 -4.05
N LEU A 141 -16.44 -0.71 -3.42
CA LEU A 141 -15.66 -1.29 -2.31
C LEU A 141 -16.54 -1.69 -1.11
N PRO A 142 -17.50 -0.86 -0.64
CA PRO A 142 -18.32 -1.20 0.52
C PRO A 142 -19.30 -2.37 0.30
N SER A 143 -19.81 -2.54 -0.92
CA SER A 143 -20.91 -3.48 -1.22
C SER A 143 -20.50 -4.62 -2.16
N GLY A 144 -19.58 -4.36 -3.08
CA GLY A 144 -19.12 -5.32 -4.08
C GLY A 144 -18.04 -6.27 -3.59
N CYS A 145 -17.24 -5.87 -2.58
CA CYS A 145 -16.12 -6.67 -2.08
C CYS A 145 -16.29 -7.01 -0.59
N PRO A 146 -17.25 -7.88 -0.22
CA PRO A 146 -17.70 -8.07 1.17
C PRO A 146 -16.70 -8.78 2.09
N VAL A 147 -15.58 -9.28 1.56
CA VAL A 147 -14.56 -10.02 2.31
C VAL A 147 -13.14 -9.50 2.05
N LEU A 148 -13.01 -8.30 1.47
CA LEU A 148 -11.71 -7.73 1.11
C LEU A 148 -10.97 -7.27 2.35
N GLU A 149 -9.83 -7.90 2.64
CA GLU A 149 -9.00 -7.62 3.81
C GLU A 149 -7.70 -6.89 3.42
N ASP A 150 -7.19 -7.12 2.21
CA ASP A 150 -5.91 -6.58 1.72
C ASP A 150 -6.10 -5.79 0.42
N LEU A 151 -5.75 -4.50 0.44
CA LEU A 151 -5.78 -3.63 -0.75
C LEU A 151 -4.40 -2.99 -0.96
N GLU A 152 -3.82 -3.26 -2.12
CA GLU A 152 -2.53 -2.70 -2.54
C GLU A 152 -2.69 -1.93 -3.85
N LEU A 153 -2.39 -0.64 -3.80
CA LEU A 153 -2.42 0.28 -4.94
C LEU A 153 -1.00 0.80 -5.18
N ASN A 154 -0.48 0.61 -6.40
CA ASN A 154 0.86 1.02 -6.77
C ASN A 154 0.82 1.79 -8.10
N LYS A 155 1.28 3.04 -8.12
CA LYS A 155 1.27 3.90 -9.31
C LYS A 155 -0.12 4.08 -9.94
N CYS A 156 -1.18 3.91 -9.14
CA CYS A 156 -2.57 4.06 -9.58
C CYS A 156 -2.98 5.53 -9.67
N HIS A 157 -3.95 5.80 -10.54
CA HIS A 157 -4.50 7.14 -10.76
C HIS A 157 -5.89 7.20 -10.17
N LEU A 158 -6.06 7.98 -9.12
CA LEU A 158 -7.30 8.09 -8.34
C LEU A 158 -8.06 9.32 -8.84
N HIS A 159 -9.10 9.13 -9.67
CA HIS A 159 -9.95 10.23 -10.15
C HIS A 159 -10.94 10.73 -9.10
N SER A 160 -11.44 9.81 -8.26
CA SER A 160 -12.25 10.11 -7.08
C SER A 160 -11.51 9.53 -5.89
N PRO A 161 -10.80 10.35 -5.10
CA PRO A 161 -9.89 9.84 -4.09
C PRO A 161 -10.66 9.56 -2.80
N GLU A 162 -11.56 8.58 -2.81
CA GLU A 162 -12.29 8.13 -1.63
C GLU A 162 -12.23 6.60 -1.50
N ILE A 163 -11.70 6.10 -0.39
CA ILE A 163 -11.62 4.66 -0.11
C ILE A 163 -12.47 4.37 1.12
N LYS A 164 -13.64 3.77 0.91
CA LYS A 164 -14.55 3.31 1.97
C LYS A 164 -14.59 1.79 1.99
N SER A 165 -14.20 1.18 3.11
CA SER A 165 -14.32 -0.26 3.31
C SER A 165 -14.39 -0.60 4.79
N TYR A 166 -15.32 -1.48 5.18
CA TYR A 166 -15.51 -1.90 6.56
C TYR A 166 -14.79 -3.23 6.90
N THR A 167 -14.23 -3.90 5.90
CA THR A 167 -13.58 -5.21 6.04
C THR A 167 -12.06 -5.12 5.91
N LEU A 168 -11.56 -4.00 5.39
CA LEU A 168 -10.16 -3.82 5.05
C LEU A 168 -9.30 -3.78 6.32
N LYS A 169 -8.29 -4.65 6.38
CA LYS A 169 -7.33 -4.78 7.48
C LYS A 169 -5.97 -4.20 7.12
N ASN A 170 -5.56 -4.33 5.86
CA ASN A 170 -4.28 -3.85 5.36
C ASN A 170 -4.48 -2.99 4.10
N LEU A 171 -3.92 -1.79 4.13
CA LEU A 171 -3.97 -0.84 3.02
C LEU A 171 -2.56 -0.37 2.69
N ILE A 172 -2.16 -0.58 1.43
CA ILE A 172 -0.89 -0.12 0.89
C ILE A 172 -1.19 0.80 -0.30
N ILE A 173 -0.71 2.03 -0.25
CA ILE A 173 -0.84 3.01 -1.34
C ILE A 173 0.55 3.55 -1.63
N THR A 174 1.07 3.33 -2.83
CA THR A 174 2.44 3.70 -3.20
C THR A 174 2.51 4.39 -4.56
N GLY A 175 3.08 5.60 -4.62
CA GLY A 175 3.29 6.34 -5.87
C GLY A 175 2.00 6.64 -6.64
N CYS A 176 0.84 6.63 -5.97
CA CYS A 176 -0.45 6.94 -6.58
C CYS A 176 -0.64 8.45 -6.71
N THR A 177 -1.32 8.89 -7.77
CA THR A 177 -1.62 10.29 -8.03
C THR A 177 -3.12 10.53 -7.94
N THR A 178 -3.53 11.70 -7.43
CA THR A 178 -4.92 12.15 -7.45
C THR A 178 -5.10 13.19 -8.55
N TYR A 179 -6.19 13.11 -9.30
CA TYR A 179 -6.52 14.14 -10.29
C TYR A 179 -7.23 15.30 -9.56
N SER A 180 -7.03 16.54 -10.01
CA SER A 180 -7.82 17.72 -9.61
C SER A 180 -7.69 18.27 -8.18
N GLY A 181 -6.57 18.02 -7.50
CA GLY A 181 -6.31 18.68 -6.22
C GLY A 181 -7.35 18.41 -5.15
N ARG A 182 -7.85 17.19 -5.13
CA ARG A 182 -8.80 16.70 -4.13
C ARG A 182 -8.07 15.87 -3.08
N VAL A 183 -8.54 15.98 -1.86
CA VAL A 183 -8.04 15.24 -0.70
C VAL A 183 -8.40 13.76 -0.78
N LEU A 184 -7.43 12.86 -0.65
CA LEU A 184 -7.69 11.43 -0.52
C LEU A 184 -8.33 11.13 0.82
N THR A 185 -9.59 10.72 0.81
CA THR A 185 -10.35 10.36 2.00
C THR A 185 -10.32 8.85 2.20
N ILE A 186 -9.82 8.39 3.34
CA ILE A 186 -9.79 6.97 3.69
C ILE A 186 -10.70 6.75 4.90
N THR A 187 -11.70 5.87 4.75
CA THR A 187 -12.62 5.44 5.80
C THR A 187 -12.59 3.93 5.90
N ALA A 188 -11.73 3.42 6.77
CA ALA A 188 -11.56 1.99 7.00
C ALA A 188 -11.43 1.68 8.51
N PRO A 189 -12.55 1.57 9.24
CA PRO A 189 -12.51 1.45 10.71
C PRO A 189 -11.86 0.15 11.21
N ALA A 190 -11.86 -0.91 10.39
CA ALA A 190 -11.23 -2.20 10.68
C ALA A 190 -9.74 -2.27 10.31
N LEU A 191 -9.14 -1.17 9.84
CA LEU A 191 -7.78 -1.14 9.35
C LEU A 191 -6.78 -1.32 10.50
N VAL A 192 -5.89 -2.30 10.37
CA VAL A 192 -4.86 -2.66 11.36
C VAL A 192 -3.47 -2.20 10.92
N SER A 193 -3.19 -2.26 9.62
CA SER A 193 -1.92 -1.84 9.02
C SER A 193 -2.15 -0.86 7.88
N PHE A 194 -1.45 0.26 7.92
CA PHE A 194 -1.50 1.30 6.89
C PHE A 194 -0.10 1.61 6.39
N TYR A 195 0.11 1.55 5.07
CA TYR A 195 1.34 1.96 4.43
C TYR A 195 1.04 2.94 3.29
N LEU A 196 1.63 4.12 3.39
CA LEU A 196 1.35 5.23 2.51
C LEU A 196 2.67 5.83 2.01
N VAL A 197 2.87 5.84 0.70
CA VAL A 197 3.96 6.57 0.04
C VAL A 197 3.32 7.50 -0.97
N ILE A 198 3.42 8.80 -0.70
CA ILE A 198 2.83 9.84 -1.55
C ILE A 198 3.93 10.77 -2.03
N THR A 199 3.91 11.02 -3.33
CA THR A 199 4.64 12.12 -3.96
C THR A 199 3.62 13.23 -4.23
N VAL A 200 3.64 14.30 -3.42
CA VAL A 200 2.72 15.44 -3.59
C VAL A 200 3.48 16.55 -4.31
N VAL A 201 3.04 16.89 -5.51
CA VAL A 201 3.69 17.94 -6.32
C VAL A 201 3.43 19.33 -5.74
N GLU A 202 2.25 19.57 -5.13
CA GLU A 202 1.89 20.82 -4.44
C GLU A 202 0.88 20.54 -3.30
N TRP A 203 1.17 20.95 -2.05
CA TRP A 203 0.14 21.04 -1.00
C TRP A 203 -0.42 22.47 -0.95
N ASN A 204 -1.72 22.60 -1.16
CA ASN A 204 -2.52 23.77 -0.78
C ASN A 204 -3.67 23.26 0.11
N SER A 205 -4.48 24.14 0.72
CA SER A 205 -5.60 23.78 1.61
C SER A 205 -6.59 22.75 1.04
N ASP A 206 -6.64 22.62 -0.29
CA ASP A 206 -7.46 21.66 -1.05
C ASP A 206 -6.78 20.29 -1.32
N TYR A 207 -5.47 20.17 -1.09
CA TYR A 207 -4.65 18.99 -1.43
C TYR A 207 -4.19 18.27 -0.16
N GLY A 208 -4.30 16.94 -0.14
CA GLY A 208 -3.77 16.13 0.97
C GLY A 208 -4.39 14.75 1.10
N VAL A 209 -4.19 14.12 2.25
CA VAL A 209 -4.87 12.88 2.64
C VAL A 209 -5.58 13.11 3.95
N LEU A 210 -6.90 12.94 3.93
CA LEU A 210 -7.74 12.92 5.11
C LEU A 210 -8.01 11.46 5.44
N VAL A 211 -7.61 11.03 6.61
CA VAL A 211 -8.00 9.72 7.08
C VAL A 211 -8.99 9.92 8.22
N ASN A 212 -10.18 9.34 8.08
CA ASN A 212 -11.17 9.35 9.14
C ASN A 212 -10.70 8.43 10.27
N GLU A 213 -11.35 8.50 11.44
CA GLU A 213 -10.92 7.72 12.60
C GLU A 213 -10.80 6.22 12.28
N MET A 214 -9.61 5.68 12.51
CA MET A 214 -9.29 4.25 12.35
C MET A 214 -8.91 3.67 13.73
N PRO A 215 -9.90 3.33 14.56
CA PRO A 215 -9.66 2.93 15.95
C PRO A 215 -8.86 1.62 16.06
N ALA A 216 -8.93 0.75 15.05
CA ALA A 216 -8.21 -0.52 15.03
C ALA A 216 -6.74 -0.40 14.57
N LEU A 217 -6.28 0.79 14.18
CA LEU A 217 -4.98 0.95 13.54
C LEU A 217 -3.83 0.75 14.54
N VAL A 218 -3.01 -0.28 14.29
CA VAL A 218 -1.86 -0.63 15.15
C VAL A 218 -0.56 -0.13 14.54
N LYS A 219 -0.41 -0.27 13.21
CA LYS A 219 0.84 0.02 12.49
C LYS A 219 0.57 1.02 11.36
N ALA A 220 1.34 2.09 11.33
CA ALA A 220 1.35 3.04 10.22
C ALA A 220 2.77 3.30 9.73
N LYS A 221 2.96 3.25 8.42
CA LYS A 221 4.16 3.74 7.76
C LYS A 221 3.76 4.82 6.76
N VAL A 222 4.31 6.02 6.91
CA VAL A 222 3.99 7.16 6.06
C VAL A 222 5.29 7.75 5.51
N CYS A 223 5.43 7.68 4.19
CA CYS A 223 6.51 8.30 3.45
C CYS A 223 5.96 9.52 2.72
N LEU A 224 6.39 10.71 3.14
CA LEU A 224 5.97 11.98 2.56
C LEU A 224 7.11 12.50 1.70
N GLU A 225 6.96 12.47 0.38
CA GLU A 225 7.86 13.16 -0.54
C GLU A 225 7.18 14.50 -0.89
N SER A 226 7.45 15.55 -0.11
CA SER A 226 6.78 16.85 -0.24
C SER A 226 7.76 18.00 -0.48
N SER A 227 7.34 18.97 -1.29
CA SER A 227 7.98 20.29 -1.45
C SER A 227 7.34 21.41 -0.62
N SER A 228 6.20 21.18 0.04
CA SER A 228 5.44 22.24 0.71
C SER A 228 4.88 21.89 2.10
N PRO A 229 4.60 22.89 2.95
CA PRO A 229 4.68 22.73 4.40
C PRO A 229 3.38 22.27 5.09
N GLU A 230 2.18 22.59 4.60
CA GLU A 230 1.00 22.66 5.49
C GLU A 230 0.19 21.36 5.71
N GLY A 231 0.39 20.33 4.90
CA GLY A 231 -0.51 19.17 4.93
C GLY A 231 -0.15 17.93 5.78
N PRO A 232 1.09 17.72 6.29
CA PRO A 232 1.39 16.57 7.16
C PRO A 232 0.56 16.51 8.45
N CYS A 233 0.19 17.66 9.02
CA CYS A 233 -0.48 17.74 10.33
C CYS A 233 -1.86 17.07 10.35
N LYS A 234 -2.68 17.28 9.31
CA LYS A 234 -4.01 16.66 9.22
C LYS A 234 -3.92 15.14 9.14
N LEU A 235 -2.93 14.62 8.41
CA LEU A 235 -2.66 13.19 8.35
C LEU A 235 -2.20 12.66 9.71
N LEU A 236 -1.31 13.37 10.41
CA LEU A 236 -0.88 12.96 11.76
C LEU A 236 -2.01 12.94 12.77
N CYS A 237 -2.96 13.88 12.72
CA CYS A 237 -4.14 13.88 13.60
C CYS A 237 -5.00 12.62 13.47
N SER A 238 -5.02 11.99 12.29
CA SER A 238 -5.75 10.75 12.06
C SER A 238 -5.04 9.48 12.57
N LEU A 239 -3.75 9.59 12.90
CA LEU A 239 -2.90 8.47 13.30
C LEU A 239 -2.64 8.43 14.82
N THR A 240 -3.39 9.19 15.61
CA THR A 240 -3.21 9.32 17.07
C THR A 240 -3.29 8.01 17.85
N ASN A 241 -4.06 7.04 17.36
CA ASN A 241 -4.28 5.74 18.02
C ASN A 241 -3.20 4.69 17.75
N VAL A 242 -2.23 4.95 16.88
CA VAL A 242 -1.25 3.92 16.45
C VAL A 242 -0.29 3.54 17.56
N ARG A 243 0.12 2.27 17.57
CA ARG A 243 1.15 1.76 18.48
C ARG A 243 2.55 1.86 17.87
N ASN A 244 2.65 1.64 16.57
CA ASN A 244 3.91 1.67 15.83
C ASN A 244 3.77 2.65 14.65
N LEU A 245 4.59 3.70 14.64
CA LEU A 245 4.60 4.71 13.59
C LEU A 245 6.00 4.78 12.95
N GLU A 246 6.05 4.62 11.64
CA GLU A 246 7.23 4.89 10.83
C GLU A 246 6.96 6.10 9.93
N LEU A 247 7.84 7.09 9.99
CA LEU A 247 7.79 8.29 9.18
C LEU A 247 9.06 8.39 8.35
N SER A 248 8.93 8.71 7.06
CA SER A 248 10.08 8.94 6.20
C SER A 248 9.84 10.06 5.20
N GLY A 249 10.93 10.60 4.64
CA GLY A 249 10.87 11.65 3.61
C GLY A 249 10.49 13.04 4.13
N LEU A 250 10.27 13.20 5.44
CA LEU A 250 10.06 14.51 6.06
C LEU A 250 11.29 15.39 5.90
N GLU A 251 11.21 16.39 5.03
CA GLU A 251 12.07 17.58 5.08
C GLU A 251 11.58 18.48 6.22
N THR A 252 12.53 19.08 6.95
CA THR A 252 12.34 19.82 8.22
C THR A 252 10.92 20.36 8.45
N LEU A 253 10.26 19.93 9.53
CA LEU A 253 8.96 20.46 9.97
C LEU A 253 9.08 21.88 10.56
N SER A 254 9.71 22.82 9.85
CA SER A 254 9.52 24.26 10.10
C SER A 254 8.03 24.66 10.10
N ILE A 255 7.20 23.78 9.52
CA ILE A 255 5.76 23.67 9.48
C ILE A 255 5.05 23.85 10.83
N LEU A 256 5.53 23.25 11.92
CA LEU A 256 4.79 23.23 13.20
C LEU A 256 4.91 24.54 13.98
N ARG A 257 5.82 25.45 13.59
CA ARG A 257 5.92 26.77 14.22
C ARG A 257 4.86 27.75 13.71
N GLY A 258 4.15 27.43 12.63
CA GLY A 258 3.25 28.37 11.93
C GLY A 258 1.75 28.22 12.19
N THR A 259 1.28 27.05 12.63
CA THR A 259 -0.16 26.80 12.82
C THR A 259 -0.51 26.79 14.30
N SER A 260 -1.44 27.66 14.68
CA SER A 260 -2.10 27.76 15.99
C SER A 260 -2.88 26.49 16.41
N ASP A 261 -2.85 25.43 15.62
CA ASP A 261 -3.48 24.14 15.91
C ASP A 261 -2.47 23.22 16.61
N THR A 262 -2.85 22.74 17.80
CA THR A 262 -2.04 21.88 18.65
C THR A 262 -1.60 20.60 17.93
N PHE A 263 -0.31 20.29 17.98
CA PHE A 263 0.22 19.00 17.52
C PHE A 263 -0.53 17.82 18.17
N PRO A 264 -0.87 16.76 17.42
CA PRO A 264 -1.69 15.67 17.96
C PRO A 264 -1.01 14.90 19.10
N THR A 265 -1.79 14.49 20.09
CA THR A 265 -1.34 13.62 21.19
C THR A 265 -1.43 12.15 20.78
N PHE A 266 -0.33 11.42 20.94
CA PHE A 266 -0.19 10.00 20.62
C PHE A 266 -0.15 9.16 21.91
N SER A 267 -1.32 8.94 22.51
CA SER A 267 -1.42 8.25 23.81
C SER A 267 -0.99 6.78 23.78
N ASN A 268 -1.15 6.11 22.64
CA ASN A 268 -0.89 4.66 22.48
C ASN A 268 0.45 4.35 21.80
N LEU A 269 1.19 5.37 21.34
CA LEU A 269 2.42 5.18 20.58
C LEU A 269 3.53 4.62 21.46
N ARG A 270 4.07 3.46 21.06
CA ARG A 270 5.17 2.77 21.75
C ARG A 270 6.44 2.73 20.95
N THR A 271 6.35 2.60 19.63
CA THR A 271 7.53 2.62 18.76
C THR A 271 7.39 3.70 17.70
N LEU A 272 8.38 4.59 17.63
CA LEU A 272 8.49 5.62 16.60
C LEU A 272 9.79 5.39 15.82
N LEU A 273 9.70 5.37 14.49
CA LEU A 273 10.84 5.27 13.60
C LEU A 273 10.83 6.47 12.65
N PHE A 274 11.93 7.19 12.57
CA PHE A 274 12.19 8.15 11.50
C PHE A 274 13.21 7.55 10.54
N ASN A 275 12.90 7.53 9.24
CA ASN A 275 13.79 7.03 8.21
C ASN A 275 14.07 8.12 7.16
N GLY A 276 15.33 8.51 6.98
CA GLY A 276 15.71 9.49 5.96
C GLY A 276 15.15 10.90 6.18
N CYS A 277 14.74 11.23 7.41
CA CYS A 277 14.19 12.56 7.74
C CYS A 277 15.29 13.60 8.00
N ASP A 278 15.00 14.86 7.67
CA ASP A 278 15.86 15.99 8.01
C ASP A 278 15.47 16.56 9.38
N LEU A 279 16.36 16.38 10.36
CA LEU A 279 16.19 16.85 11.75
C LEU A 279 17.11 18.05 12.05
N SER A 280 17.49 18.81 11.03
CA SER A 280 18.33 20.01 11.17
C SER A 280 17.58 21.22 11.74
N ASP A 281 16.26 21.13 11.98
CA ASP A 281 15.40 22.17 12.56
C ASP A 281 15.55 22.32 14.10
N ASP A 282 16.76 22.11 14.62
CA ASP A 282 17.02 21.99 16.06
C ASP A 282 16.12 20.96 16.77
N PHE A 283 15.78 19.87 16.07
CA PHE A 283 14.92 18.79 16.60
C PHE A 283 13.50 19.23 16.96
N GLY A 284 12.99 20.31 16.38
CA GLY A 284 11.62 20.78 16.62
C GLY A 284 10.57 19.69 16.37
N MET A 285 10.65 19.03 15.21
CA MET A 285 9.82 17.86 14.87
C MET A 285 9.89 16.78 15.95
N LEU A 286 11.10 16.36 16.32
CA LEU A 286 11.32 15.29 17.28
C LEU A 286 10.75 15.66 18.65
N GLY A 287 10.94 16.91 19.06
CA GLY A 287 10.41 17.46 20.31
C GLY A 287 8.88 17.44 20.35
N CYS A 288 8.20 17.75 19.25
CA CYS A 288 6.74 17.63 19.18
C CYS A 288 6.27 16.20 19.44
N PHE A 289 6.90 15.20 18.81
CA PHE A 289 6.55 13.79 19.06
C PHE A 289 6.87 13.34 20.49
N LEU A 290 8.05 13.68 21.01
CA LEU A 290 8.46 13.30 22.37
C LEU A 290 7.55 13.93 23.44
N ASN A 291 7.17 15.21 23.28
CA ASN A 291 6.30 15.91 24.23
C ASN A 291 4.85 15.42 24.18
N ASN A 292 4.42 14.81 23.08
CA ASN A 292 3.04 14.39 22.87
C ASN A 292 2.85 12.86 22.86
N SER A 293 3.90 12.08 23.15
CA SER A 293 3.88 10.62 23.13
C SER A 293 4.34 10.04 24.47
N TYR A 294 3.49 10.13 25.50
CA TYR A 294 3.82 9.76 26.87
C TYR A 294 4.11 8.25 27.08
N SER A 295 3.61 7.39 26.18
CA SER A 295 3.76 5.93 26.26
C SER A 295 4.92 5.38 25.40
N LEU A 296 5.76 6.26 24.85
CA LEU A 296 6.81 5.85 23.92
C LEU A 296 7.85 4.97 24.64
N GLU A 297 8.17 3.81 24.06
CA GLU A 297 9.13 2.83 24.59
C GLU A 297 10.41 2.77 23.75
N LYS A 298 10.27 2.96 22.43
CA LYS A 298 11.38 2.86 21.47
C LYS A 298 11.31 3.99 20.45
N LEU A 299 12.43 4.69 20.29
CA LEU A 299 12.65 5.63 19.19
C LEU A 299 13.83 5.17 18.34
N THR A 300 13.64 5.10 17.03
CA THR A 300 14.68 4.69 16.08
C THR A 300 14.86 5.79 15.04
N LEU A 301 16.09 6.25 14.84
CA LEU A 301 16.43 7.22 13.79
C LEU A 301 17.34 6.53 12.78
N GLU A 302 16.85 6.24 11.58
CA GLU A 302 17.59 5.61 10.48
C GLU A 302 17.83 6.63 9.36
N HIS A 303 19.05 6.70 8.84
CA HIS A 303 19.40 7.55 7.69
C HIS A 303 19.02 9.05 7.82
N CYS A 304 18.71 9.55 9.03
CA CYS A 304 18.33 10.93 9.27
C CYS A 304 19.52 11.90 9.20
N LYS A 305 19.29 13.11 8.67
CA LYS A 305 20.27 14.21 8.78
C LYS A 305 20.17 14.82 10.17
N CYS A 306 21.15 14.52 11.01
CA CYS A 306 21.28 15.09 12.36
C CYS A 306 22.64 15.80 12.47
N PRO A 307 22.74 17.09 12.08
CA PRO A 307 24.02 17.80 12.09
C PRO A 307 24.67 17.86 13.48
N ASN A 308 23.85 17.78 14.55
CA ASN A 308 24.25 18.07 15.94
C ASN A 308 24.25 16.87 16.94
N LEU A 309 24.26 15.59 16.51
CA LEU A 309 24.09 14.45 17.44
C LEU A 309 25.10 13.27 17.24
N LYS A 310 25.85 12.85 18.30
CA LYS A 310 26.88 11.76 18.40
C LYS A 310 26.51 10.62 19.38
N LEU A 311 25.27 10.16 19.48
CA LEU A 311 24.96 9.06 20.41
C LEU A 311 24.40 7.86 19.66
N THR A 312 24.89 6.67 19.96
CA THR A 312 24.50 5.45 19.26
C THR A 312 23.37 4.67 19.95
N GLU A 313 23.27 4.78 21.27
CA GLU A 313 22.17 4.16 22.03
C GLU A 313 21.96 4.91 23.36
N ILE A 314 20.73 5.30 23.68
CA ILE A 314 20.38 5.84 25.01
C ILE A 314 19.33 4.93 25.64
N LYS A 315 19.72 4.30 26.74
CA LYS A 315 18.81 3.49 27.56
C LYS A 315 18.29 4.33 28.72
N TYR A 316 16.98 4.38 28.91
CA TYR A 316 16.34 5.17 29.97
C TYR A 316 15.29 4.36 30.74
N LYS A 317 15.09 4.70 32.01
CA LYS A 317 14.15 4.02 32.92
C LYS A 317 12.79 4.73 32.96
N GLU A 318 11.78 4.01 33.46
CA GLU A 318 10.33 4.28 33.36
C GLU A 318 9.84 5.71 33.57
N ASP A 319 10.48 6.50 34.42
CA ASP A 319 9.88 7.73 34.94
C ASP A 319 10.29 9.03 34.23
N ASP A 320 11.08 8.94 33.15
CA ASP A 320 11.90 10.08 32.76
C ASP A 320 11.97 10.38 31.25
N VAL A 321 10.88 10.22 30.48
CA VAL A 321 10.85 10.76 29.09
C VAL A 321 11.04 12.30 29.11
N HIS A 322 10.52 12.98 30.13
CA HIS A 322 10.72 14.42 30.32
C HIS A 322 12.14 14.79 30.80
N GLN A 323 12.78 13.98 31.65
CA GLN A 323 14.21 14.16 31.93
C GLN A 323 15.06 13.74 30.74
N LEU A 324 14.63 12.81 29.88
CA LEU A 324 15.28 12.50 28.63
C LEU A 324 15.23 13.73 27.72
N PHE A 325 14.09 14.39 27.59
CA PHE A 325 13.96 15.66 26.88
C PHE A 325 14.80 16.77 27.53
N GLY A 326 14.85 16.84 28.86
CA GLY A 326 15.71 17.78 29.60
C GLY A 326 17.20 17.54 29.35
N LEU A 327 17.65 16.30 29.50
CA LEU A 327 19.02 15.81 29.26
C LEU A 327 19.39 16.01 27.80
N LEU A 328 18.52 15.61 26.89
CA LEU A 328 18.70 15.78 25.46
C LEU A 328 18.74 17.27 25.09
N SER A 329 17.84 18.13 25.61
CA SER A 329 17.88 19.59 25.40
C SER A 329 19.17 20.25 25.86
N GLY A 330 19.77 19.74 26.95
CA GLY A 330 21.07 20.19 27.43
C GLY A 330 22.25 19.63 26.63
N ILE A 331 22.15 18.39 26.14
CA ILE A 331 23.19 17.68 25.39
C ILE A 331 23.21 18.09 23.90
N TRP A 332 22.07 18.53 23.34
CA TRP A 332 21.87 18.87 21.93
C TRP A 332 22.71 20.05 21.42
N ARG A 333 23.24 20.88 22.32
CA ARG A 333 24.12 22.00 21.93
C ARG A 333 25.51 21.57 21.44
N ASN A 334 25.93 20.30 21.60
CA ASN A 334 27.37 19.99 21.57
C ASN A 334 27.86 18.70 20.84
N LEU A 335 27.13 18.06 19.92
CA LEU A 335 27.57 16.76 19.36
C LEU A 335 27.52 16.70 17.80
N GLN A 336 28.20 15.77 17.10
CA GLN A 336 28.19 15.59 15.61
C GLN A 336 28.29 14.13 15.05
N LYS A 337 27.26 13.56 14.41
CA LYS A 337 27.21 12.24 13.71
C LYS A 337 27.17 10.96 14.57
N THR A 338 26.01 10.28 14.56
CA THR A 338 25.72 8.89 14.10
C THR A 338 24.28 8.47 14.50
N THR A 339 23.76 7.37 13.95
CA THR A 339 22.45 6.71 14.17
C THR A 339 22.13 6.47 15.64
N ILE A 340 20.94 6.87 16.14
CA ILE A 340 20.52 6.77 17.55
C ILE A 340 19.36 5.79 17.72
N MET A 341 19.50 4.81 18.62
CA MET A 341 18.36 4.05 19.17
C MET A 341 18.11 4.43 20.64
N LEU A 342 16.92 4.92 20.96
CA LEU A 342 16.47 5.08 22.35
C LEU A 342 15.67 3.83 22.73
N THR A 343 16.12 3.06 23.71
CA THR A 343 15.43 1.86 24.19
C THR A 343 15.12 2.00 25.68
N LYS A 344 13.85 1.86 26.04
CA LYS A 344 13.44 1.76 27.46
C LYS A 344 14.07 0.49 28.07
N ALA A 345 14.78 0.66 29.20
CA ALA A 345 15.53 -0.39 29.89
C ALA A 345 14.65 -1.30 30.76
#